data_AF-A0A9X8VIK9-F1
#
_entry.id   AF-A0A9X8VIK9-F1
#
_cell.length_a   1.000
_cell.length_b   1.000
_cell.length_c   1.000
_cell.angle_alpha   90.00
_cell.angle_beta   90.00
_cell.angle_gamma   90.00
#
_symmetry.space_group_name_H-M   'P 1'
#
loop_
_entity.id
_entity.type
_entity.pdbx_description
1 polymer ?
#
loop_
_entity_poly.entity_id
_entity_poly.type
_entity_poly.pdbx_seq_one_letter_code
_entity_poly.pdbx_strand_id
1 'polypeptide(L)'
;MAQNMIRGRKGGGGGGHTPVESPDSIQSIARAKMLFALGEGEFAGGLDGTNIFVDGTPVLSSDGTENFPGFRWEFRPGSQAQEYIQGIPAVENEISVGSELKSGAPWVRSVSNLQLSAVRLRLGWPMLQKQADNGDVNGYRIEYAIDVATDGGSYQEVLTAAIDDKTTSLYERSHRINLPKATTGW
;
A
#
# COMPACT_ATOMS: atom_id res chain seq x y z
N MET A 1 62.77 -50.21 -14.49
CA MET A 1 61.42 -50.31 -13.91
C MET A 1 61.19 -49.07 -13.04
N ALA A 2 60.75 -47.96 -13.65
CA ALA A 2 60.48 -46.74 -12.90
C ALA A 2 59.03 -46.78 -12.38
N GLN A 3 58.86 -46.63 -11.06
CA GLN A 3 57.55 -46.61 -10.42
C GLN A 3 56.86 -45.26 -10.69
N ASN A 4 55.74 -45.28 -11.40
CA ASN A 4 54.90 -44.09 -11.54
C ASN A 4 54.17 -43.82 -10.21
N MET A 5 54.61 -42.79 -9.50
CA MET A 5 53.99 -42.35 -8.26
C MET A 5 52.65 -41.65 -8.56
N ILE A 6 51.53 -42.30 -8.27
CA ILE A 6 50.19 -41.72 -8.37
C ILE A 6 49.98 -40.77 -7.18
N ARG A 7 49.85 -39.46 -7.44
CA ARG A 7 49.42 -38.49 -6.43
C ARG A 7 47.95 -38.14 -6.64
N GLY A 8 47.12 -38.43 -5.65
CA GLY A 8 45.76 -37.89 -5.57
C GLY A 8 45.79 -36.41 -5.21
N ARG A 9 45.16 -35.56 -6.03
CA ARG A 9 44.89 -34.17 -5.67
C ARG A 9 43.64 -34.16 -4.80
N LYS A 10 43.78 -33.80 -3.52
CA LYS A 10 42.64 -33.44 -2.67
C LYS A 10 41.89 -32.32 -3.38
N GLY A 11 40.65 -32.58 -3.80
CA GLY A 11 39.74 -31.56 -4.33
C GLY A 11 39.72 -30.40 -3.35
N GLY A 12 40.10 -29.21 -3.85
CA GLY A 12 40.23 -28.01 -3.04
C GLY A 12 38.96 -27.79 -2.25
N GLY A 13 39.13 -27.48 -0.96
CA GLY A 13 38.03 -27.10 -0.09
C GLY A 13 37.34 -25.87 -0.67
N GLY A 14 36.18 -26.09 -1.31
CA GLY A 14 35.19 -25.03 -1.44
C GLY A 14 34.73 -24.72 -0.02
N GLY A 15 35.12 -23.56 0.50
CA GLY A 15 34.54 -23.06 1.74
C GLY A 15 33.03 -23.08 1.59
N GLY A 16 32.34 -23.81 2.46
CA GLY A 16 30.89 -23.84 2.47
C GLY A 16 30.38 -22.43 2.67
N HIS A 17 29.66 -21.91 1.68
CA HIS A 17 28.91 -20.68 1.83
C HIS A 17 27.79 -20.93 2.84
N THR A 18 27.72 -20.11 3.89
CA THR A 18 26.57 -20.14 4.79
C THR A 18 25.53 -19.18 4.21
N PRO A 19 24.34 -19.66 3.84
CA PRO A 19 23.29 -18.79 3.29
C PRO A 19 22.98 -17.61 4.22
N VAL A 20 22.85 -16.42 3.64
CA VAL A 20 22.48 -15.19 4.33
C VAL A 20 21.13 -14.70 3.82
N GLU A 21 20.28 -14.26 4.75
CA GLU A 21 19.01 -13.60 4.46
C GLU A 21 19.17 -12.09 4.62
N SER A 22 18.80 -11.34 3.57
CA SER A 22 18.75 -9.87 3.63
C SER A 22 17.64 -9.40 4.61
N PRO A 23 17.79 -8.25 5.29
CA PRO A 23 16.73 -7.70 6.13
C PRO A 23 15.54 -7.21 5.29
N ASP A 24 14.36 -7.14 5.91
CA ASP A 24 13.16 -6.56 5.29
C ASP A 24 13.30 -5.03 5.18
N SER A 25 13.09 -4.49 3.98
CA SER A 25 13.37 -3.08 3.65
C SER A 25 12.13 -2.19 3.59
N ILE A 26 10.92 -2.76 3.69
CA ILE A 26 9.65 -2.04 3.57
C ILE A 26 8.62 -2.51 4.59
N GLN A 27 7.82 -1.57 5.08
CA GLN A 27 6.64 -1.83 5.91
C GLN A 27 5.45 -1.02 5.39
N SER A 28 4.26 -1.62 5.41
CA SER A 28 3.03 -0.98 4.96
C SER A 28 2.62 0.13 5.94
N ILE A 29 2.30 1.31 5.43
CA ILE A 29 1.72 2.42 6.22
C ILE A 29 0.36 2.73 5.61
N ALA A 30 -0.72 2.31 6.28
CA ALA A 30 -2.08 2.68 5.93
C ALA A 30 -2.52 3.91 6.72
N ARG A 31 -3.14 4.89 6.05
CA ARG A 31 -3.72 6.08 6.69
C ARG A 31 -5.20 6.14 6.37
N ALA A 32 -6.05 6.23 7.40
CA ALA A 32 -7.50 6.40 7.24
C ALA A 32 -7.91 7.85 7.51
N LYS A 33 -8.94 8.32 6.81
CA LYS A 33 -9.67 9.56 7.09
C LYS A 33 -11.14 9.21 7.20
N MET A 34 -11.81 9.68 8.24
CA MET A 34 -13.21 9.34 8.53
C MET A 34 -14.00 10.61 8.85
N LEU A 35 -15.25 10.67 8.38
CA LEU A 35 -16.23 11.71 8.73
C LEU A 35 -17.41 11.08 9.44
N PHE A 36 -17.77 11.61 10.61
CA PHE A 36 -18.94 11.17 11.35
C PHE A 36 -19.97 12.31 11.43
N ALA A 37 -21.23 12.01 11.11
CA ALA A 37 -22.36 12.88 11.41
C ALA A 37 -22.96 12.43 12.75
N LEU A 38 -22.70 13.20 13.82
CA LEU A 38 -23.08 12.82 15.20
C LEU A 38 -24.56 13.09 15.52
N GLY A 39 -25.15 14.11 14.88
CA GLY A 39 -26.55 14.49 15.07
C GLY A 39 -26.88 15.81 14.38
N GLU A 40 -28.11 16.27 14.58
CA GLU A 40 -28.62 17.54 14.08
C GLU A 40 -28.65 18.61 15.19
N GLY A 41 -28.60 19.88 14.80
CA GLY A 41 -28.58 21.01 15.73
C GLY A 41 -27.18 21.34 16.24
N GLU A 42 -27.10 22.43 17.02
CA GLU A 42 -25.84 22.93 17.55
C GLU A 42 -25.45 22.21 18.84
N PHE A 43 -24.31 21.52 18.82
CA PHE A 43 -23.71 20.87 19.97
C PHE A 43 -22.88 21.87 20.79
N ALA A 44 -22.90 21.70 22.12
CA ALA A 44 -22.18 22.56 23.06
C ALA A 44 -20.63 22.46 22.99
N GLY A 45 -20.06 21.68 22.07
CA GLY A 45 -18.62 21.46 21.96
C GLY A 45 -18.07 20.47 23.00
N GLY A 46 -16.79 20.62 23.34
CA GLY A 46 -16.13 19.81 24.37
C GLY A 46 -15.51 18.49 23.89
N LEU A 47 -15.59 18.19 22.59
CA LEU A 47 -14.75 17.16 21.99
C LEU A 47 -13.32 17.68 21.93
N ASP A 48 -12.42 17.02 22.66
CA ASP A 48 -10.98 17.25 22.64
C ASP A 48 -10.25 15.91 22.57
N GLY A 49 -8.93 15.92 22.35
CA GLY A 49 -8.15 14.68 22.25
C GLY A 49 -8.14 13.83 23.52
N THR A 50 -8.50 14.37 24.69
CA THR A 50 -8.63 13.59 25.94
C THR A 50 -9.95 12.83 26.02
N ASN A 51 -10.96 13.30 25.29
CA ASN A 51 -12.30 12.73 25.22
C ASN A 51 -12.57 11.94 23.92
N ILE A 52 -11.58 11.83 23.02
CA ILE A 52 -11.64 11.01 21.81
C ILE A 52 -10.84 9.73 22.04
N PHE A 53 -11.49 8.58 21.89
CA PHE A 53 -10.89 7.26 22.15
C PHE A 53 -10.77 6.45 20.85
N VAL A 54 -9.59 5.85 20.65
CA VAL A 54 -9.35 4.84 19.63
C VAL A 54 -9.10 3.52 20.35
N ASP A 55 -10.01 2.56 20.15
CA ASP A 55 -9.97 1.25 20.81
C ASP A 55 -9.80 1.35 22.34
N GLY A 56 -10.57 2.25 22.97
CA GLY A 56 -10.54 2.48 24.41
C GLY A 56 -9.35 3.30 24.93
N THR A 57 -8.41 3.70 24.08
CA THR A 57 -7.27 4.55 24.45
C THR A 57 -7.52 6.00 24.04
N PRO A 58 -7.41 7.00 24.94
CA PRO A 58 -7.60 8.39 24.56
C PRO A 58 -6.48 8.87 23.63
N VAL A 59 -6.80 9.76 22.70
CA VAL A 59 -5.82 10.27 21.72
C VAL A 59 -4.72 11.09 22.39
N LEU A 60 -5.11 11.91 23.37
CA LEU A 60 -4.23 12.64 24.27
C LEU A 60 -4.39 12.08 25.68
N SER A 61 -3.28 11.77 26.32
CA SER A 61 -3.24 11.47 27.74
C SER A 61 -3.59 12.73 28.56
N SER A 62 -4.02 12.55 29.80
CA SER A 62 -4.37 13.65 30.73
C SER A 62 -3.22 14.62 31.01
N ASP A 63 -1.98 14.19 30.77
CA ASP A 63 -0.77 15.00 30.88
C ASP A 63 -0.40 15.74 29.58
N GLY A 64 -1.20 15.59 28.52
CA GLY A 64 -0.98 16.20 27.21
C GLY A 64 -0.12 15.36 26.26
N THR A 65 0.33 14.17 26.65
CA THR A 65 1.11 13.28 25.79
C THR A 65 0.25 12.69 24.67
N GLU A 66 0.72 12.73 23.42
CA GLU A 66 0.06 12.10 22.28
C GLU A 66 0.25 10.56 22.31
N ASN A 67 -0.84 9.80 22.49
CA ASN A 67 -0.80 8.33 22.40
C ASN A 67 -0.72 7.84 20.95
N PHE A 68 -1.21 8.65 20.01
CA PHE A 68 -1.21 8.35 18.57
C PHE A 68 -0.56 9.50 17.78
N PRO A 69 0.78 9.50 17.62
CA PRO A 69 1.48 10.55 16.91
C PRO A 69 0.94 10.74 15.48
N GLY A 70 0.56 11.97 15.16
CA GLY A 70 0.02 12.33 13.84
C GLY A 70 -1.49 12.07 13.67
N PHE A 71 -2.20 11.64 14.73
CA PHE A 71 -3.66 11.71 14.75
C PHE A 71 -4.12 13.17 14.65
N ARG A 72 -5.09 13.43 13.79
CA ARG A 72 -5.67 14.77 13.55
C ARG A 72 -7.18 14.63 13.55
N TRP A 73 -7.86 15.56 14.20
CA TRP A 73 -9.31 15.62 14.26
C TRP A 73 -9.78 17.06 14.12
N GLU A 74 -11.03 17.19 13.71
CA GLU A 74 -11.74 18.46 13.59
C GLU A 74 -13.18 18.22 14.04
N PHE A 75 -13.71 19.11 14.88
CA PHE A 75 -15.09 19.05 15.31
C PHE A 75 -15.83 20.27 14.80
N ARG A 76 -17.05 20.04 14.30
CA ARG A 76 -17.97 21.10 13.92
C ARG A 76 -19.24 20.96 14.73
N PRO A 77 -19.68 22.02 15.44
CA PRO A 77 -20.81 21.93 16.33
C PRO A 77 -22.17 21.82 15.62
N GLY A 78 -22.28 22.01 14.31
CA GLY A 78 -23.57 21.91 13.60
C GLY A 78 -24.38 23.20 13.55
N SER A 79 -23.73 24.37 13.66
CA SER A 79 -24.38 25.68 13.51
C SER A 79 -24.96 25.87 12.09
N GLN A 80 -26.01 26.71 11.95
CA GLN A 80 -26.59 27.01 10.62
C GLN A 80 -25.56 27.56 9.63
N ALA A 81 -24.65 28.42 10.12
CA ALA A 81 -23.51 28.89 9.35
C ALA A 81 -22.30 28.02 9.74
N GLN A 82 -21.96 27.05 8.90
CA GLN A 82 -20.81 26.18 9.10
C GLN A 82 -19.87 26.27 7.90
N GLU A 83 -18.56 26.34 8.18
CA GLU A 83 -17.56 26.31 7.12
C GLU A 83 -17.46 24.93 6.48
N TYR A 84 -17.04 24.92 5.23
CA TYR A 84 -16.80 23.70 4.48
C TYR A 84 -15.74 22.82 5.16
N ILE A 85 -16.03 21.52 5.28
CA ILE A 85 -15.11 20.54 5.86
C ILE A 85 -13.99 20.27 4.86
N GLN A 86 -12.80 20.78 5.15
CA GLN A 86 -11.63 20.55 4.31
C GLN A 86 -11.02 19.17 4.59
N GLY A 87 -10.53 18.50 3.55
CA GLY A 87 -9.71 17.29 3.71
C GLY A 87 -10.43 15.95 3.59
N ILE A 88 -11.76 15.94 3.39
CA ILE A 88 -12.54 14.75 2.96
C ILE A 88 -13.23 15.03 1.61
N PRO A 89 -12.47 15.29 0.53
CA PRO A 89 -13.05 15.66 -0.76
C PRO A 89 -13.60 14.46 -1.56
N ALA A 90 -13.52 13.23 -1.04
CA ALA A 90 -13.83 12.03 -1.80
C ALA A 90 -14.73 11.08 -1.00
N VAL A 91 -15.85 10.72 -1.60
CA VAL A 91 -16.60 9.50 -1.25
C VAL A 91 -15.88 8.36 -1.97
N GLU A 92 -15.34 7.41 -1.21
CA GLU A 92 -14.61 6.26 -1.74
C GLU A 92 -15.42 4.99 -1.45
N ASN A 93 -15.57 4.13 -2.45
CA ASN A 93 -16.16 2.80 -2.29
C ASN A 93 -15.08 1.77 -2.62
N GLU A 94 -14.64 1.02 -1.61
CA GLU A 94 -13.64 -0.02 -1.80
C GLU A 94 -14.29 -1.33 -2.23
N ILE A 95 -13.77 -1.93 -3.29
CA ILE A 95 -14.18 -3.24 -3.77
C ILE A 95 -12.96 -4.14 -3.70
N SER A 96 -12.99 -5.13 -2.81
CA SER A 96 -11.91 -6.11 -2.71
C SER A 96 -11.89 -6.99 -3.96
N VAL A 97 -10.73 -7.00 -4.62
CA VAL A 97 -10.46 -7.85 -5.78
C VAL A 97 -9.36 -8.82 -5.38
N GLY A 98 -9.71 -10.09 -5.18
CA GLY A 98 -8.77 -11.16 -4.78
C GLY A 98 -8.02 -11.80 -5.95
N SER A 99 -7.74 -11.05 -7.01
CA SER A 99 -7.11 -11.57 -8.22
C SER A 99 -5.59 -11.49 -8.12
N GLU A 100 -4.91 -12.61 -8.39
CA GLU A 100 -3.46 -12.66 -8.49
C GLU A 100 -3.01 -12.02 -9.83
N LEU A 101 -2.11 -11.03 -9.76
CA LEU A 101 -1.51 -10.41 -10.94
C LEU A 101 -0.28 -11.21 -11.37
N LYS A 102 -0.20 -11.56 -12.66
CA LYS A 102 0.93 -12.29 -13.24
C LYS A 102 1.52 -11.50 -14.38
N SER A 103 2.85 -11.57 -14.56
CA SER A 103 3.54 -10.87 -15.64
C SER A 103 3.03 -11.23 -17.04
N GLY A 104 2.56 -12.46 -17.23
CA GLY A 104 2.05 -12.93 -18.52
C GLY A 104 0.58 -12.62 -18.81
N ALA A 105 -0.18 -12.11 -17.83
CA ALA A 105 -1.62 -11.87 -17.98
C ALA A 105 -2.04 -10.55 -17.33
N PRO A 106 -2.43 -9.53 -18.11
CA PRO A 106 -2.94 -8.29 -17.54
C PRO A 106 -4.28 -8.53 -16.87
N TRP A 107 -4.54 -7.78 -15.80
CA TRP A 107 -5.86 -7.71 -15.18
C TRP A 107 -6.59 -6.47 -15.70
N VAL A 108 -7.80 -6.67 -16.21
CA VAL A 108 -8.61 -5.62 -16.83
C VAL A 108 -9.94 -5.52 -16.09
N ARG A 109 -10.36 -4.30 -15.78
CA ARG A 109 -11.65 -4.03 -15.14
C ARG A 109 -12.28 -2.77 -15.72
N SER A 110 -13.51 -2.90 -16.20
CA SER A 110 -14.29 -1.75 -16.69
C SER A 110 -14.98 -1.02 -15.53
N VAL A 111 -15.02 0.30 -15.63
CA VAL A 111 -15.66 1.21 -14.69
C VAL A 111 -16.61 2.13 -15.45
N SER A 112 -17.91 2.00 -15.21
CA SER A 112 -18.96 2.75 -15.93
C SER A 112 -19.59 3.88 -15.13
N ASN A 113 -19.22 4.07 -13.86
CA ASN A 113 -19.78 5.17 -13.05
C ASN A 113 -19.11 6.50 -13.40
N LEU A 114 -19.77 7.29 -14.24
CA LEU A 114 -19.31 8.60 -14.71
C LEU A 114 -19.23 9.68 -13.64
N GLN A 115 -19.75 9.45 -12.44
CA GLN A 115 -19.60 10.38 -11.31
C GLN A 115 -18.22 10.26 -10.63
N LEU A 116 -17.43 9.23 -10.96
CA LEU A 116 -16.11 9.04 -10.40
C LEU A 116 -15.11 10.03 -11.00
N SER A 117 -14.32 10.68 -10.14
CA SER A 117 -13.19 11.52 -10.55
C SER A 117 -11.86 10.78 -10.54
N ALA A 118 -11.79 9.64 -9.84
CA ALA A 118 -10.58 8.84 -9.68
C ALA A 118 -10.90 7.41 -9.25
N VAL A 119 -9.98 6.48 -9.51
CA VAL A 119 -9.93 5.15 -8.89
C VAL A 119 -8.71 5.06 -7.99
N ARG A 120 -8.83 4.37 -6.85
CA ARG A 120 -7.68 3.98 -6.03
C ARG A 120 -7.46 2.49 -6.19
N LEU A 121 -6.24 2.12 -6.58
CA LEU A 121 -5.79 0.75 -6.71
C LEU A 121 -4.88 0.44 -5.54
N ARG A 122 -5.26 -0.54 -4.72
CA ARG A 122 -4.43 -1.07 -3.62
C ARG A 122 -3.84 -2.40 -4.07
N LEU A 123 -2.53 -2.41 -4.23
CA LEU A 123 -1.75 -3.59 -4.60
C LEU A 123 -1.14 -4.20 -3.34
N GLY A 124 -1.27 -5.51 -3.19
CA GLY A 124 -0.72 -6.26 -2.07
C GLY A 124 0.34 -7.27 -2.55
N TRP A 125 1.49 -7.30 -1.88
CA TRP A 125 2.54 -8.27 -2.06
C TRP A 125 2.69 -9.07 -0.77
N PRO A 126 2.18 -10.31 -0.71
CA PRO A 126 2.25 -11.13 0.50
C PRO A 126 3.68 -11.40 0.96
N MET A 127 4.60 -11.54 0.00
CA MET A 127 6.01 -11.78 0.22
C MET A 127 6.80 -11.32 -1.01
N LEU A 128 7.98 -10.71 -0.80
CA LEU A 128 8.94 -10.39 -1.85
C LEU A 128 10.30 -10.91 -1.45
N GLN A 129 10.69 -12.04 -2.05
CA GLN A 129 12.02 -12.59 -1.86
C GLN A 129 12.40 -13.49 -3.04
N LYS A 130 13.70 -13.61 -3.27
CA LYS A 130 14.29 -14.54 -4.23
C LYS A 130 15.40 -15.31 -3.57
N GLN A 131 15.31 -16.63 -3.67
CA GLN A 131 16.42 -17.50 -3.31
C GLN A 131 17.42 -17.56 -4.47
N ALA A 132 18.69 -17.26 -4.18
CA ALA A 132 19.78 -17.37 -5.11
C ALA A 132 20.36 -18.80 -5.12
N ASP A 133 21.10 -19.15 -6.17
CA ASP A 133 21.67 -20.50 -6.36
C ASP A 133 22.67 -20.90 -5.27
N ASN A 134 23.24 -19.92 -4.56
CA ASN A 134 24.11 -20.12 -3.41
C ASN A 134 23.33 -20.28 -2.08
N GLY A 135 22.00 -20.28 -2.11
CA GLY A 135 21.13 -20.39 -0.95
C GLY A 135 20.73 -19.06 -0.30
N ASP A 136 21.35 -17.93 -0.71
CA ASP A 136 21.02 -16.61 -0.15
C ASP A 136 19.59 -16.19 -0.48
N VAL A 137 19.00 -15.40 0.42
CA VAL A 137 17.65 -14.84 0.22
C VAL A 137 17.76 -13.32 0.10
N ASN A 138 17.46 -12.83 -1.10
CA ASN A 138 17.52 -11.41 -1.46
C ASN A 138 16.13 -10.86 -1.80
N GLY A 139 16.02 -9.54 -1.89
CA GLY A 139 14.81 -8.88 -2.39
C GLY A 139 14.51 -9.22 -3.86
N TYR A 140 13.30 -8.88 -4.30
CA TYR A 140 12.87 -9.10 -5.68
C TYR A 140 12.28 -7.82 -6.26
N ARG A 141 12.57 -7.57 -7.54
CA ARG A 141 12.06 -6.40 -8.25
C ARG A 141 10.85 -6.77 -9.09
N ILE A 142 9.74 -6.06 -8.89
CA ILE A 142 8.53 -6.15 -9.72
C ILE A 142 8.24 -4.78 -10.31
N GLU A 143 8.23 -4.72 -11.64
CA GLU A 143 7.81 -3.55 -12.41
C GLU A 143 6.37 -3.75 -12.89
N TYR A 144 5.58 -2.69 -12.83
CA TYR A 144 4.19 -2.71 -13.26
C TYR A 144 3.77 -1.34 -13.81
N ALA A 145 2.82 -1.38 -14.73
CA ALA A 145 2.16 -0.22 -15.29
C ALA A 145 0.66 -0.26 -15.01
N ILE A 146 0.03 0.90 -14.98
CA ILE A 146 -1.43 1.06 -14.93
C ILE A 146 -1.84 1.87 -16.14
N ASP A 147 -2.75 1.29 -16.92
CA ASP A 147 -3.25 1.90 -18.14
C ASP A 147 -4.75 2.16 -18.03
N VAL A 148 -5.21 3.25 -18.67
CA VAL A 148 -6.62 3.63 -18.71
C VAL A 148 -7.05 3.74 -20.17
N ALA A 149 -8.10 3.01 -20.53
CA ALA A 149 -8.88 3.27 -21.75
C ALA A 149 -10.03 4.22 -21.39
N THR A 150 -10.47 5.05 -22.32
CA THR A 150 -11.61 5.96 -22.12
C THR A 150 -12.55 5.82 -23.29
N ASP A 151 -13.84 5.61 -23.02
CA ASP A 151 -14.89 5.49 -24.02
C ASP A 151 -14.60 4.47 -25.14
N GLY A 152 -14.00 3.33 -24.77
CA GLY A 152 -13.62 2.26 -25.71
C GLY A 152 -12.42 2.59 -26.61
N GLY A 153 -11.69 3.68 -26.31
CA GLY A 153 -10.45 4.06 -26.98
C GLY A 153 -9.26 3.18 -26.61
N SER A 154 -8.07 3.58 -27.08
CA SER A 154 -6.82 2.89 -26.77
C SER A 154 -6.40 3.09 -25.31
N TYR A 155 -5.78 2.07 -24.72
CA TYR A 155 -5.14 2.16 -23.41
C TYR A 155 -4.02 3.21 -23.43
N GLN A 156 -4.01 4.07 -22.42
CA GLN A 156 -2.96 5.06 -22.16
C GLN A 156 -2.32 4.75 -20.83
N GLU A 157 -0.99 4.61 -20.80
CA GLU A 157 -0.23 4.44 -19.56
C GLU A 157 -0.34 5.71 -18.71
N VAL A 158 -0.86 5.55 -17.48
CA VAL A 158 -1.04 6.65 -16.52
C VAL A 158 -0.11 6.53 -15.31
N LEU A 159 0.49 5.36 -15.10
CA LEU A 159 1.49 5.12 -14.07
C LEU A 159 2.44 4.02 -14.52
N THR A 160 3.74 4.26 -14.34
CA THR A 160 4.77 3.22 -14.31
C THR A 160 5.47 3.26 -12.95
N ALA A 161 5.57 2.11 -12.29
CA ALA A 161 6.17 2.00 -10.98
C ALA A 161 6.89 0.66 -10.79
N ALA A 162 7.78 0.63 -9.79
CA ALA A 162 8.48 -0.56 -9.39
C ALA A 162 8.50 -0.71 -7.87
N ILE A 163 8.63 -1.95 -7.41
CA ILE A 163 9.04 -2.31 -6.07
C ILE A 163 10.34 -3.09 -6.20
N ASP A 164 11.35 -2.77 -5.39
CA ASP A 164 12.70 -3.33 -5.47
C ASP A 164 13.23 -3.52 -4.04
N ASP A 165 12.63 -4.50 -3.36
CA ASP A 165 12.71 -4.62 -1.91
C ASP A 165 12.56 -6.08 -1.48
N LYS A 166 12.86 -6.34 -0.20
CA LYS A 166 12.54 -7.60 0.46
C LYS A 166 11.46 -7.39 1.51
N THR A 167 10.46 -8.28 1.53
CA THR A 167 9.53 -8.36 2.65
C THR A 167 9.10 -9.80 2.91
N THR A 168 9.03 -10.18 4.18
CA THR A 168 8.45 -11.45 4.63
C THR A 168 6.98 -11.35 5.03
N SER A 169 6.41 -10.13 4.99
CA SER A 169 5.04 -9.83 5.41
C SER A 169 4.28 -9.09 4.31
N LEU A 170 2.95 -9.04 4.43
CA LEU A 170 2.11 -8.34 3.46
C LEU A 170 2.49 -6.86 3.38
N TYR A 171 3.05 -6.47 2.24
CA TYR A 171 3.24 -5.07 1.89
C TYR A 171 2.11 -4.60 0.98
N GLU A 172 1.48 -3.47 1.33
CA GLU A 172 0.45 -2.86 0.49
C GLU A 172 0.88 -1.49 0.00
N ARG A 173 0.56 -1.17 -1.26
CA ARG A 173 0.77 0.15 -1.85
C ARG A 173 -0.50 0.60 -2.56
N SER A 174 -0.91 1.84 -2.30
CA SER A 174 -2.08 2.44 -2.94
C SER A 174 -1.67 3.49 -3.98
N HIS A 175 -2.29 3.43 -5.15
CA HIS A 175 -2.16 4.42 -6.22
C HIS A 175 -3.51 5.05 -6.51
N ARG A 176 -3.58 6.39 -6.52
CA ARG A 176 -4.76 7.12 -6.98
C ARG A 176 -4.57 7.49 -8.44
N ILE A 177 -5.45 7.01 -9.30
CA ILE A 177 -5.49 7.33 -10.72
C ILE A 177 -6.66 8.26 -10.97
N ASN A 178 -6.38 9.50 -11.38
CA ASN A 178 -7.44 10.41 -11.78
C ASN A 178 -7.99 9.97 -13.14
N LEU A 179 -9.31 9.92 -13.24
CA LEU A 179 -9.99 9.48 -14.44
C LEU A 179 -10.17 10.67 -15.39
N PRO A 180 -9.77 10.56 -16.69
CA PRO A 180 -10.06 11.58 -17.68
C PRO A 180 -11.58 11.65 -17.92
N LYS A 181 -12.12 12.77 -18.40
CA LYS A 181 -13.57 12.88 -18.66
C LYS A 181 -14.05 11.81 -19.65
N ALA A 182 -15.10 11.06 -19.30
CA ALA A 182 -15.71 10.01 -20.14
C ALA A 182 -17.21 10.22 -20.33
N THR A 183 -17.77 9.59 -21.36
CA THR A 183 -19.21 9.61 -21.69
C THR A 183 -19.89 8.26 -21.44
N THR A 184 -19.12 7.17 -21.49
CA THR A 184 -19.57 5.78 -21.34
C THR A 184 -18.83 5.06 -20.21
N GLY A 185 -17.55 5.37 -20.02
CA GLY A 185 -16.76 4.83 -18.92
C GLY A 185 -15.28 4.68 -19.29
N TRP A 186 -14.59 3.92 -18.47
CA TRP A 186 -13.18 3.57 -18.59
C TRP A 186 -13.00 2.05 -18.60
#